data_AF-A0A8H4TZW5-F1
#
_entry.id   AF-A0A8H4TZW5-F1
#
_cell.length_a   1.000
_cell.length_b   1.000
_cell.length_c   1.000
_cell.angle_alpha   90.00
_cell.angle_beta   90.00
_cell.angle_gamma   90.00
#
_symmetry.space_group_name_H-M   'P 1'
#
loop_
_entity.id
_entity.type
_entity.pdbx_description
1 polymer ?
#
loop_
_entity_poly.entity_id
_entity_poly.type
_entity_poly.pdbx_seq_one_letter_code
_entity_poly.pdbx_strand_id
1 'polypeptide(L)'
;MKDSSAQTEVVSSNLGAKDELPAAYAPPADSDPLTWGFYATKEIQQPIPLEIEGTIPKWLTGSLYRGAAGTWDVGNFTAEHWLDGFSRNHRFEIANGSVTYRSRNSTEELVDFVQETGLYPDGSFGTDPCKIIYGAFETTFRDGNNPKGDKSTSNVGVAFIPNLTGLSRNTTNERAPFENLVVSTDANNLLQIDPVTLEPIEIFTYQAAHPLLKNDGRTAAHPVYGPNGAIYNYHLDMSEDPPVYRIFGIQQPTGKAKILATITDAPPAYIHSLFGTREHLVLVVWQSDLVKEGRTVMESLGPWDPERRTLFYVIDRVHGGAVSKYESEEAFFAFHEINSFEDETGDIYIDLPVMKDYSFLTAATVPSLRANLGPSDGPAKHDLPATLTRYRLPFQGDAARGDDRSLVKHIAEVVFTLPYAEGNIELPRLNERFSGRAYHYAYGIHVETFGRFADSLIKIDTHTKDIKIWSPATKHLPCEPIFVPTPGSTREDDGVILTVAMDAEKRLSSLVVIDATTMEELGRARMPIVMGYGFHGAWGSS
;
A
#
# COMPACT_ATOMS: atom_id res chain seq x y z
N MET A 1 23.37 -35.38 -37.98
CA MET A 1 23.09 -34.04 -37.45
C MET A 1 21.70 -33.62 -37.94
N LYS A 2 20.67 -33.99 -37.19
CA LYS A 2 19.29 -33.52 -37.34
C LYS A 2 18.61 -33.55 -35.96
N ASP A 3 17.77 -32.53 -35.78
CA ASP A 3 16.74 -32.29 -34.76
C ASP A 3 17.12 -31.91 -33.32
N SER A 4 16.91 -30.61 -33.03
CA SER A 4 16.70 -30.04 -31.69
C SER A 4 15.69 -28.86 -31.73
N SER A 5 14.55 -29.01 -32.40
CA SER A 5 13.53 -27.95 -32.51
C SER A 5 12.11 -28.44 -32.13
N ALA A 6 11.98 -29.18 -31.04
CA ALA A 6 10.68 -29.62 -30.54
C ALA A 6 10.66 -29.64 -29.01
N GLN A 7 10.69 -28.45 -28.37
CA GLN A 7 10.37 -28.32 -26.95
C GLN A 7 9.63 -27.02 -26.56
N THR A 8 9.21 -26.18 -27.51
CA THR A 8 8.57 -24.88 -27.22
C THR A 8 7.04 -24.83 -27.41
N GLU A 9 6.38 -25.92 -27.76
CA GLU A 9 4.97 -25.88 -28.22
C GLU A 9 3.92 -26.49 -27.26
N VAL A 10 4.27 -26.94 -26.05
CA VAL A 10 3.32 -27.71 -25.22
C VAL A 10 2.60 -26.90 -24.13
N VAL A 11 2.89 -25.60 -23.94
CA VAL A 11 2.24 -24.80 -22.86
C VAL A 11 1.16 -23.83 -23.37
N SER A 12 1.00 -23.63 -24.69
CA SER A 12 0.07 -22.62 -25.22
C SER A 12 -1.39 -23.07 -25.43
N SER A 13 -1.71 -24.37 -25.36
CA SER A 13 -2.95 -24.89 -25.97
C SER A 13 -4.12 -25.21 -25.02
N ASN A 14 -4.03 -24.93 -23.72
CA ASN A 14 -5.11 -25.26 -22.76
C ASN A 14 -5.73 -24.07 -22.01
N LEU A 15 -5.63 -22.85 -22.55
CA LEU A 15 -6.30 -21.67 -21.99
C LEU A 15 -7.47 -21.28 -22.91
N GLY A 16 -8.66 -21.10 -22.35
CA GLY A 16 -9.89 -20.91 -23.11
C GLY A 16 -9.89 -19.58 -23.86
N ALA A 17 -10.63 -19.51 -24.97
CA ALA A 17 -10.71 -18.34 -25.87
C ALA A 17 -11.31 -17.05 -25.25
N LYS A 18 -11.55 -17.01 -23.93
CA LYS A 18 -11.89 -15.79 -23.16
C LYS A 18 -10.68 -15.18 -22.42
N ASP A 19 -9.52 -15.84 -22.46
CA ASP A 19 -8.35 -15.52 -21.61
C ASP A 19 -7.23 -14.73 -22.32
N GLU A 20 -7.50 -14.12 -23.48
CA GLU A 20 -6.56 -13.23 -24.16
C GLU A 20 -6.87 -11.78 -23.80
N LEU A 21 -5.87 -11.08 -23.23
CA LEU A 21 -5.92 -9.62 -23.13
C LEU A 21 -6.14 -9.06 -24.53
N PRO A 22 -7.06 -8.10 -24.73
CA PRO A 22 -7.17 -7.42 -26.00
C PRO A 22 -5.80 -6.86 -26.37
N ALA A 23 -5.29 -7.20 -27.56
CA ALA A 23 -3.96 -6.79 -28.01
C ALA A 23 -3.74 -5.26 -27.94
N ALA A 24 -4.83 -4.48 -27.91
CA ALA A 24 -4.83 -3.04 -27.74
C ALA A 24 -4.34 -2.53 -26.37
N TYR A 25 -4.38 -3.36 -25.31
CA TYR A 25 -3.96 -2.96 -23.95
C TYR A 25 -2.64 -3.60 -23.52
N ALA A 26 -2.06 -4.45 -24.38
CA ALA A 26 -0.73 -4.98 -24.16
C ALA A 26 0.32 -3.86 -24.24
N PRO A 27 1.46 -4.00 -23.55
CA PRO A 27 2.58 -3.07 -23.73
C PRO A 27 2.96 -2.92 -25.22
N PRO A 28 3.27 -1.70 -25.70
CA PRO A 28 3.81 -1.51 -27.05
C PRO A 28 5.07 -2.35 -27.27
N ALA A 29 5.23 -2.90 -28.47
CA ALA A 29 6.33 -3.84 -28.76
C ALA A 29 7.75 -3.24 -28.57
N ASP A 30 7.86 -1.92 -28.70
CA ASP A 30 9.07 -1.10 -28.55
C ASP A 30 9.20 -0.43 -27.18
N SER A 31 8.23 -0.61 -26.28
CA SER A 31 8.31 -0.08 -24.91
C SER A 31 9.38 -0.80 -24.09
N ASP A 32 10.00 -0.08 -23.15
CA ASP A 32 10.93 -0.66 -22.18
C ASP A 32 10.20 -1.71 -21.34
N PRO A 33 10.65 -2.97 -21.28
CA PRO A 33 10.02 -3.99 -20.46
C PRO A 33 9.80 -3.56 -19.01
N LEU A 34 10.66 -2.72 -18.42
CA LEU A 34 10.44 -2.21 -17.07
C LEU A 34 9.13 -1.45 -16.89
N THR A 35 8.51 -0.94 -17.95
CA THR A 35 7.23 -0.21 -17.83
C THR A 35 6.02 -1.14 -17.94
N TRP A 36 6.22 -2.42 -18.26
CA TRP A 36 5.12 -3.35 -18.58
C TRP A 36 4.17 -3.61 -17.40
N GLY A 37 4.63 -3.44 -16.15
CA GLY A 37 3.76 -3.47 -14.97
C GLY A 37 2.81 -2.28 -14.84
N PHE A 38 2.91 -1.27 -15.72
CA PHE A 38 1.96 -0.16 -15.84
C PHE A 38 0.99 -0.32 -17.03
N TYR A 39 0.90 -1.51 -17.63
CA TYR A 39 -0.06 -1.84 -18.70
C TYR A 39 -1.00 -2.97 -18.27
N ALA A 40 -1.92 -3.37 -19.14
CA ALA A 40 -2.81 -4.48 -18.83
C ALA A 40 -2.02 -5.80 -18.67
N THR A 41 -2.35 -6.54 -17.61
CA THR A 41 -1.76 -7.84 -17.30
C THR A 41 -2.83 -8.92 -17.31
N LYS A 42 -2.44 -10.17 -17.55
CA LYS A 42 -3.38 -11.29 -17.65
C LYS A 42 -3.83 -11.75 -16.27
N GLU A 43 -5.13 -12.00 -16.12
CA GLU A 43 -5.70 -12.60 -14.92
C GLU A 43 -5.53 -14.13 -14.95
N ILE A 44 -5.17 -14.73 -13.82
CA ILE A 44 -5.05 -16.18 -13.64
C ILE A 44 -5.97 -16.63 -12.49
N GLN A 45 -7.25 -16.91 -12.79
CA GLN A 45 -8.23 -17.25 -11.76
C GLN A 45 -8.00 -18.65 -11.16
N GLN A 46 -7.69 -19.62 -12.03
CA GLN A 46 -7.38 -20.98 -11.59
C GLN A 46 -5.93 -21.06 -11.11
N PRO A 47 -5.67 -21.76 -9.98
CA PRO A 47 -4.35 -21.77 -9.40
C PRO A 47 -3.42 -22.61 -10.27
N ILE A 48 -2.25 -22.08 -10.59
CA ILE A 48 -1.23 -22.76 -11.40
C ILE A 48 0.03 -23.00 -10.56
N PRO A 49 0.71 -24.15 -10.71
CA PRO A 49 2.03 -24.34 -10.13
C PRO A 49 3.05 -23.43 -10.84
N LEU A 50 4.01 -22.90 -10.07
CA LEU A 50 5.11 -22.11 -10.60
C LEU A 50 6.41 -22.94 -10.66
N GLU A 51 7.25 -22.64 -11.63
CA GLU A 51 8.58 -23.22 -11.75
C GLU A 51 9.53 -22.60 -10.72
N ILE A 52 10.27 -23.43 -9.98
CA ILE A 52 11.18 -23.00 -8.92
C ILE A 52 12.63 -22.99 -9.41
N GLU A 53 13.32 -21.88 -9.18
CA GLU A 53 14.77 -21.74 -9.32
C GLU A 53 15.38 -21.51 -7.93
N GLY A 54 16.53 -22.12 -7.64
CA GLY A 54 17.15 -22.05 -6.31
C GLY A 54 16.41 -22.91 -5.27
N THR A 55 16.29 -22.42 -4.03
CA THR A 55 15.67 -23.15 -2.92
C THR A 55 14.69 -22.27 -2.16
N ILE A 56 13.42 -22.68 -2.14
CA ILE A 56 12.39 -22.11 -1.26
C ILE A 56 12.42 -22.90 0.07
N PRO A 57 12.62 -22.26 1.24
CA PRO A 57 12.71 -22.97 2.50
C PRO A 57 11.46 -23.80 2.79
N LYS A 58 11.62 -25.07 3.21
CA LYS A 58 10.48 -25.98 3.46
C LYS A 58 9.60 -25.54 4.63
N TRP A 59 10.15 -24.78 5.57
CA TRP A 59 9.39 -24.23 6.69
C TRP A 59 8.47 -23.08 6.27
N LEU A 60 8.74 -22.42 5.14
CA LEU A 60 7.92 -21.34 4.61
C LEU A 60 6.62 -21.93 4.08
N THR A 61 5.58 -21.92 4.91
CA THR A 61 4.26 -22.47 4.59
C THR A 61 3.18 -21.44 4.93
N GLY A 62 2.42 -21.04 3.92
CA GLY A 62 1.42 -19.97 4.06
C GLY A 62 1.02 -19.38 2.72
N SER A 63 0.40 -18.20 2.74
CA SER A 63 0.01 -17.45 1.55
C SER A 63 0.47 -16.01 1.61
N LEU A 64 1.13 -15.56 0.55
CA LEU A 64 1.41 -14.14 0.29
C LEU A 64 0.29 -13.56 -0.57
N TYR A 65 -0.25 -12.43 -0.13
CA TYR A 65 -1.23 -11.62 -0.85
C TYR A 65 -0.57 -10.34 -1.34
N ARG A 66 -0.88 -9.91 -2.56
CA ARG A 66 -0.39 -8.65 -3.15
C ARG A 66 -1.52 -7.96 -3.90
N GLY A 67 -1.67 -6.66 -3.68
CA GLY A 67 -2.58 -5.79 -4.42
C GLY A 67 -1.80 -5.05 -5.50
N ALA A 68 -2.33 -5.02 -6.72
CA ALA A 68 -1.80 -4.25 -7.84
C ALA A 68 -2.95 -3.86 -8.78
N ALA A 69 -2.76 -2.88 -9.64
CA ALA A 69 -3.71 -2.72 -10.74
C ALA A 69 -3.48 -3.78 -11.82
N GLY A 70 -4.58 -4.34 -12.33
CA GLY A 70 -4.57 -5.26 -13.46
C GLY A 70 -4.49 -4.56 -14.81
N THR A 71 -4.95 -3.30 -14.89
CA THR A 71 -4.88 -2.41 -16.06
C THR A 71 -5.16 -0.95 -15.64
N TRP A 72 -4.77 0.00 -16.47
CA TRP A 72 -5.25 1.39 -16.42
C TRP A 72 -6.13 1.74 -17.63
N ASP A 73 -6.22 0.85 -18.62
CA ASP A 73 -6.89 1.08 -19.89
C ASP A 73 -8.16 0.22 -19.97
N VAL A 74 -9.28 0.87 -20.32
CA VAL A 74 -10.61 0.28 -20.53
C VAL A 74 -11.26 0.97 -21.73
N GLY A 75 -11.38 0.28 -22.86
CA GLY A 75 -11.90 0.87 -24.08
C GLY A 75 -10.98 1.99 -24.59
N ASN A 76 -11.56 3.18 -24.73
CA ASN A 76 -10.80 4.40 -25.07
C ASN A 76 -10.45 5.24 -23.83
N PHE A 77 -10.69 4.72 -22.63
CA PHE A 77 -10.34 5.37 -21.38
C PHE A 77 -9.01 4.84 -20.86
N THR A 78 -8.18 5.75 -20.38
CA THR A 78 -6.94 5.45 -19.65
C THR A 78 -6.94 6.29 -18.37
N ALA A 79 -6.87 5.62 -17.23
CA ALA A 79 -6.65 6.26 -15.94
C ALA A 79 -5.29 6.98 -15.91
N GLU A 80 -5.25 8.16 -15.30
CA GLU A 80 -4.13 9.11 -15.45
C GLU A 80 -3.06 8.95 -14.39
N HIS A 81 -3.43 8.47 -13.21
CA HIS A 81 -2.53 8.33 -12.07
C HIS A 81 -2.27 6.87 -11.72
N TRP A 82 -1.08 6.57 -11.21
CA TRP A 82 -0.72 5.21 -10.75
C TRP A 82 -1.75 4.65 -9.78
N LEU A 83 -2.27 5.48 -8.86
CA LEU A 83 -3.26 5.11 -7.85
C LEU A 83 -4.70 4.88 -8.36
N ASP A 84 -4.98 5.12 -9.65
CA ASP A 84 -6.32 4.98 -10.23
C ASP A 84 -6.53 3.70 -11.04
N GLY A 85 -5.52 2.84 -11.09
CA GLY A 85 -5.57 1.60 -11.87
C GLY A 85 -6.60 0.61 -11.33
N PHE A 86 -7.27 -0.10 -12.24
CA PHE A 86 -8.32 -1.05 -11.92
C PHE A 86 -7.75 -2.24 -11.13
N SER A 87 -8.16 -2.38 -9.87
CA SER A 87 -7.51 -3.26 -8.90
C SER A 87 -7.62 -4.75 -9.21
N ARG A 88 -6.54 -5.47 -8.93
CA ARG A 88 -6.39 -6.92 -8.96
C ARG A 88 -5.63 -7.40 -7.74
N ASN A 89 -6.13 -8.46 -7.14
CA ASN A 89 -5.47 -9.15 -6.05
C ASN A 89 -4.73 -10.39 -6.55
N HIS A 90 -3.56 -10.66 -5.97
CA HIS A 90 -2.68 -11.77 -6.30
C HIS A 90 -2.44 -12.62 -5.06
N ARG A 91 -2.36 -13.94 -5.21
CA ARG A 91 -2.07 -14.89 -4.12
C ARG A 91 -1.01 -15.89 -4.56
N PHE A 92 0.02 -16.02 -3.74
CA PHE A 92 1.04 -17.07 -3.84
C PHE A 92 0.91 -17.99 -2.64
N GLU A 93 0.45 -19.21 -2.86
CA GLU A 93 0.39 -20.24 -1.81
C GLU A 93 1.69 -21.04 -1.84
N ILE A 94 2.40 -21.03 -0.71
CA ILE A 94 3.72 -21.63 -0.54
C ILE A 94 3.59 -22.78 0.44
N ALA A 95 4.09 -23.95 0.08
CA ALA A 95 4.16 -25.09 0.98
C ALA A 95 5.28 -26.05 0.56
N ASN A 96 6.09 -26.50 1.51
CA ASN A 96 7.12 -27.52 1.31
C ASN A 96 8.04 -27.25 0.10
N GLY A 97 8.43 -25.99 -0.09
CA GLY A 97 9.30 -25.54 -1.17
C GLY A 97 8.63 -25.41 -2.55
N SER A 98 7.32 -25.62 -2.65
CA SER A 98 6.53 -25.40 -3.88
C SER A 98 5.69 -24.14 -3.77
N VAL A 99 5.36 -23.53 -4.91
CA VAL A 99 4.53 -22.32 -4.99
C VAL A 99 3.43 -22.52 -6.02
N THR A 100 2.19 -22.16 -5.67
CA THR A 100 1.09 -22.00 -6.63
C THR A 100 0.61 -20.56 -6.64
N TYR A 101 0.12 -20.12 -7.80
CA TYR A 101 -0.25 -18.73 -8.03
C TYR A 101 -1.65 -18.60 -8.64
N ARG A 102 -2.37 -17.57 -8.21
CA ARG A 102 -3.60 -17.07 -8.84
C ARG A 102 -3.76 -15.57 -8.63
N SER A 103 -4.69 -14.97 -9.36
CA SER A 103 -5.12 -13.59 -9.20
C SER A 103 -6.61 -13.42 -9.52
N ARG A 104 -7.24 -12.40 -8.95
CA ARG A 104 -8.63 -12.03 -9.24
C ARG A 104 -8.80 -10.51 -9.37
N ASN A 105 -9.49 -10.06 -10.40
CA ASN A 105 -9.90 -8.67 -10.55
C ASN A 105 -10.91 -8.28 -9.45
N SER A 106 -10.80 -7.05 -8.96
CA SER A 106 -11.67 -6.51 -7.89
C SER A 106 -12.54 -5.35 -8.33
N THR A 107 -12.55 -5.04 -9.63
CA THR A 107 -13.23 -3.89 -10.21
C THR A 107 -14.00 -4.26 -11.48
N GLU A 108 -14.51 -5.49 -11.60
CA GLU A 108 -15.20 -5.95 -12.82
C GLU A 108 -16.44 -5.10 -13.14
N GLU A 109 -17.29 -4.83 -12.14
CA GLU A 109 -18.49 -3.98 -12.32
C GLU A 109 -18.13 -2.52 -12.64
N LEU A 110 -17.05 -2.00 -12.07
CA LEU A 110 -16.51 -0.67 -12.37
C LEU A 110 -15.96 -0.61 -13.81
N VAL A 111 -15.23 -1.63 -14.26
CA VAL A 111 -14.72 -1.73 -15.64
C VAL A 111 -15.88 -1.76 -16.63
N ASP A 112 -16.91 -2.56 -16.37
CA ASP A 112 -18.12 -2.60 -17.21
C ASP A 112 -18.80 -1.22 -17.28
N PHE A 113 -18.90 -0.52 -16.15
CA PHE A 113 -19.46 0.82 -16.11
C PHE A 113 -18.63 1.83 -16.94
N VAL A 114 -17.31 1.85 -16.77
CA VAL A 114 -16.40 2.72 -17.53
C VAL A 114 -16.47 2.41 -19.02
N GLN A 115 -16.48 1.13 -19.39
CA GLN A 115 -16.58 0.68 -20.77
C GLN A 115 -17.89 1.12 -21.44
N GLU A 116 -19.01 1.04 -20.70
CA GLU A 116 -20.33 1.40 -21.21
C GLU A 116 -20.59 2.91 -21.26
N THR A 117 -20.12 3.66 -20.27
CA THR A 117 -20.48 5.08 -20.07
C THR A 117 -19.37 6.06 -20.44
N GLY A 118 -18.12 5.58 -20.42
CA GLY A 118 -16.93 6.42 -20.52
C GLY A 118 -16.69 7.34 -19.34
N LEU A 119 -17.30 7.04 -18.19
CA LEU A 119 -17.17 7.82 -16.95
C LEU A 119 -16.50 6.96 -15.87
N TYR A 120 -15.66 7.59 -15.05
CA TYR A 120 -15.09 6.98 -13.85
C TYR A 120 -15.87 7.48 -12.63
N PRO A 121 -16.77 6.66 -12.06
CA PRO A 121 -17.65 7.06 -10.96
C PRO A 121 -16.86 7.11 -9.64
N ASP A 122 -17.37 7.92 -8.71
CA ASP A 122 -16.77 8.19 -7.39
C ASP A 122 -15.35 8.78 -7.48
N GLY A 123 -15.11 9.93 -6.83
CA GLY A 123 -13.86 10.68 -7.00
C GLY A 123 -12.59 9.83 -7.00
N SER A 124 -11.65 10.14 -7.90
CA SER A 124 -10.41 9.37 -8.08
C SER A 124 -9.23 10.02 -7.37
N PHE A 125 -8.06 9.38 -7.41
CA PHE A 125 -6.83 10.02 -6.94
C PHE A 125 -6.40 11.15 -7.87
N GLY A 126 -6.28 10.91 -9.18
CA GLY A 126 -5.79 11.90 -10.15
C GLY A 126 -6.48 11.91 -11.52
N THR A 127 -7.36 10.97 -11.82
CA THR A 127 -8.04 10.83 -13.11
C THR A 127 -9.28 11.71 -13.19
N ASP A 128 -9.34 12.62 -14.16
CA ASP A 128 -10.54 13.45 -14.39
C ASP A 128 -11.75 12.57 -14.76
N PRO A 129 -12.82 12.54 -13.93
CA PRO A 129 -14.00 11.72 -14.18
C PRO A 129 -14.83 12.18 -15.39
N CYS A 130 -14.63 13.42 -15.87
CA CYS A 130 -15.32 14.01 -17.01
C CYS A 130 -14.59 13.81 -18.34
N LYS A 131 -13.54 12.97 -18.40
CA LYS A 131 -12.85 12.63 -19.64
C LYS A 131 -13.79 11.79 -20.53
N ILE A 132 -14.68 12.47 -21.24
CA ILE A 132 -15.69 11.86 -22.11
C ILE A 132 -14.98 10.98 -23.14
N ILE A 133 -15.30 9.68 -23.13
CA ILE A 133 -14.99 8.80 -24.25
C ILE A 133 -15.84 9.24 -25.45
N TYR A 134 -15.20 9.74 -26.52
CA TYR A 134 -15.85 9.91 -27.82
C TYR A 134 -16.34 8.54 -28.32
N GLY A 135 -17.66 8.31 -28.28
CA GLY A 135 -18.31 7.07 -28.72
C GLY A 135 -19.28 6.43 -27.71
N ALA A 136 -19.26 6.83 -26.43
CA ALA A 136 -20.08 6.21 -25.37
C ALA A 136 -21.57 6.63 -25.34
N PHE A 137 -22.06 7.34 -26.37
CA PHE A 137 -23.46 7.76 -26.48
C PHE A 137 -24.32 6.83 -27.37
N GLU A 138 -24.10 5.52 -27.30
CA GLU A 138 -25.05 4.54 -27.86
C GLU A 138 -25.87 3.89 -26.73
N THR A 139 -26.90 4.62 -26.28
CA THR A 139 -28.11 4.11 -25.59
C THR A 139 -27.90 3.09 -24.46
N THR A 140 -27.56 3.53 -23.24
CA THR A 140 -27.68 2.69 -22.04
C THR A 140 -28.69 3.28 -21.04
N PHE A 141 -29.62 2.44 -20.57
CA PHE A 141 -30.65 2.74 -19.57
C PHE A 141 -30.11 2.84 -18.12
N ARG A 142 -28.81 3.15 -17.95
CA ARG A 142 -28.17 3.29 -16.63
C ARG A 142 -28.18 4.77 -16.23
N ASP A 143 -28.30 5.06 -14.94
CA ASP A 143 -27.99 6.40 -14.47
C ASP A 143 -26.48 6.62 -14.71
N GLY A 144 -26.11 7.75 -15.31
CA GLY A 144 -24.72 7.98 -15.75
C GLY A 144 -23.75 8.27 -14.62
N ASN A 145 -24.14 8.09 -13.36
CA ASN A 145 -23.34 8.51 -12.21
C ASN A 145 -22.92 7.33 -11.32
N ASN A 146 -23.69 6.23 -11.28
CA ASN A 146 -23.43 5.13 -10.35
C ASN A 146 -23.32 3.76 -11.06
N PRO A 147 -22.29 2.97 -10.72
CA PRO A 147 -22.22 1.57 -11.12
C PRO A 147 -23.34 0.76 -10.43
N LYS A 148 -23.85 -0.28 -11.10
CA LYS A 148 -24.81 -1.24 -10.51
C LYS A 148 -24.04 -2.43 -9.93
N GLY A 149 -24.25 -2.71 -8.65
CA GLY A 149 -23.60 -3.82 -7.95
C GLY A 149 -23.21 -3.42 -6.53
N ASP A 150 -22.64 -4.35 -5.78
CA ASP A 150 -22.17 -4.13 -4.42
C ASP A 150 -20.80 -4.79 -4.12
N LYS A 151 -20.15 -5.40 -5.12
CA LYS A 151 -18.96 -6.22 -4.90
C LYS A 151 -17.68 -5.63 -5.48
N SER A 152 -17.78 -4.97 -6.62
CA SER A 152 -16.61 -4.52 -7.40
C SER A 152 -16.88 -3.20 -8.13
N THR A 153 -17.78 -2.40 -7.56
CA THR A 153 -18.24 -1.12 -8.10
C THR A 153 -17.30 0.04 -7.84
N SER A 154 -16.37 -0.08 -6.87
CA SER A 154 -15.38 0.95 -6.55
C SER A 154 -13.96 0.40 -6.59
N ASN A 155 -12.99 1.26 -6.87
CA ASN A 155 -11.58 0.86 -6.90
C ASN A 155 -10.98 0.85 -5.48
N VAL A 156 -10.96 -0.32 -4.85
CA VAL A 156 -10.35 -0.53 -3.52
C VAL A 156 -9.21 -1.55 -3.65
N GLY A 157 -7.97 -1.10 -3.59
CA GLY A 157 -6.81 -1.95 -3.93
C GLY A 157 -5.46 -1.54 -3.35
N VAL A 158 -5.46 -0.75 -2.28
CA VAL A 158 -4.21 -0.20 -1.73
C VAL A 158 -3.57 -1.18 -0.74
N ALA A 159 -4.22 -1.43 0.40
CA ALA A 159 -3.66 -2.23 1.49
C ALA A 159 -4.60 -3.34 1.96
N PHE A 160 -4.07 -4.28 2.73
CA PHE A 160 -4.82 -5.42 3.27
C PHE A 160 -5.03 -5.27 4.77
N ILE A 161 -6.23 -5.62 5.22
CA ILE A 161 -6.61 -5.75 6.63
C ILE A 161 -7.03 -7.21 6.88
N PRO A 162 -6.09 -8.08 7.28
CA PRO A 162 -6.42 -9.46 7.62
C PRO A 162 -7.20 -9.51 8.94
N ASN A 163 -8.20 -10.38 9.01
CA ASN A 163 -9.00 -10.62 10.20
C ASN A 163 -9.59 -9.31 10.79
N LEU A 164 -10.18 -8.47 9.95
CA LEU A 164 -10.87 -7.27 10.40
C LEU A 164 -11.90 -7.65 11.48
N THR A 165 -11.70 -7.07 12.66
CA THR A 165 -12.55 -7.31 13.82
C THR A 165 -13.98 -6.89 13.56
N GLY A 166 -14.93 -7.74 13.96
CA GLY A 166 -16.37 -7.52 13.74
C GLY A 166 -16.93 -8.25 12.52
N LEU A 167 -16.07 -8.79 11.64
CA LEU A 167 -16.49 -9.66 10.55
C LEU A 167 -16.31 -11.14 10.93
N SER A 168 -17.33 -11.94 10.60
CA SER A 168 -17.27 -13.39 10.74
C SER A 168 -16.29 -14.00 9.74
N ARG A 169 -15.87 -15.25 9.99
CA ARG A 169 -15.12 -16.03 9.01
C ARG A 169 -15.92 -16.13 7.70
N ASN A 170 -15.31 -15.68 6.60
CA ASN A 170 -15.93 -15.65 5.28
C ASN A 170 -14.93 -16.13 4.24
N THR A 171 -14.87 -17.45 4.05
CA THR A 171 -13.92 -18.10 3.14
C THR A 171 -14.46 -19.42 2.62
N THR A 172 -14.13 -19.72 1.36
CA THR A 172 -14.38 -20.98 0.66
C THR A 172 -13.58 -22.17 1.21
N ASN A 173 -12.59 -21.95 2.08
CA ASN A 173 -11.79 -23.02 2.69
C ASN A 173 -11.55 -22.80 4.20
N GLU A 174 -11.89 -23.81 5.00
CA GLU A 174 -11.64 -23.78 6.45
C GLU A 174 -10.15 -23.71 6.83
N ARG A 175 -9.24 -24.02 5.90
CA ARG A 175 -7.79 -23.90 6.09
C ARG A 175 -7.19 -22.60 5.55
N ALA A 176 -8.02 -21.65 5.09
CA ALA A 176 -7.51 -20.34 4.69
C ALA A 176 -6.79 -19.67 5.87
N PRO A 177 -5.66 -18.98 5.62
CA PRO A 177 -4.80 -18.44 6.68
C PRO A 177 -5.45 -17.27 7.43
N PHE A 178 -6.48 -16.66 6.85
CA PHE A 178 -7.27 -15.60 7.46
C PHE A 178 -8.74 -16.03 7.55
N GLU A 179 -9.42 -15.61 8.61
CA GLU A 179 -10.85 -15.79 8.78
C GLU A 179 -11.63 -14.90 7.82
N ASN A 180 -11.18 -13.65 7.67
CA ASN A 180 -11.64 -12.72 6.66
C ASN A 180 -10.45 -11.90 6.14
N LEU A 181 -10.55 -11.41 4.92
CA LEU A 181 -9.54 -10.55 4.33
C LEU A 181 -10.24 -9.34 3.70
N VAL A 182 -9.85 -8.16 4.16
CA VAL A 182 -10.38 -6.89 3.67
C VAL A 182 -9.26 -6.14 2.95
N VAL A 183 -9.62 -5.41 1.90
CA VAL A 183 -8.76 -4.50 1.16
C VAL A 183 -9.24 -3.08 1.44
N SER A 184 -8.32 -2.15 1.64
CA SER A 184 -8.58 -0.75 1.97
C SER A 184 -8.01 0.20 0.91
N THR A 185 -8.43 1.46 1.00
CA THR A 185 -7.92 2.62 0.25
C THR A 185 -7.91 3.85 1.17
N ASP A 186 -7.51 5.01 0.69
CA ASP A 186 -7.48 6.27 1.47
C ASP A 186 -8.87 6.95 1.62
N ALA A 187 -9.91 6.26 1.15
CA ALA A 187 -11.30 6.60 1.36
C ALA A 187 -11.94 5.61 2.35
N ASN A 188 -13.12 5.94 2.88
CA ASN A 188 -13.83 5.09 3.84
C ASN A 188 -14.37 3.77 3.25
N ASN A 189 -14.18 3.51 1.94
CA ASN A 189 -14.59 2.28 1.28
C ASN A 189 -13.61 1.13 1.61
N LEU A 190 -14.18 -0.02 1.96
CA LEU A 190 -13.50 -1.26 2.27
C LEU A 190 -14.08 -2.36 1.39
N LEU A 191 -13.23 -3.24 0.86
CA LEU A 191 -13.64 -4.37 0.05
C LEU A 191 -13.30 -5.67 0.76
N GLN A 192 -14.30 -6.49 1.11
CA GLN A 192 -14.06 -7.86 1.55
C GLN A 192 -13.80 -8.76 0.34
N ILE A 193 -12.76 -9.60 0.43
CA ILE A 193 -12.46 -10.63 -0.57
C ILE A 193 -12.34 -12.01 0.08
N ASP A 194 -12.63 -13.06 -0.69
CA ASP A 194 -12.36 -14.43 -0.25
C ASP A 194 -10.84 -14.66 -0.12
N PRO A 195 -10.29 -15.09 1.03
CA PRO A 195 -8.85 -15.27 1.20
C PRO A 195 -8.21 -16.37 0.34
N VAL A 196 -8.98 -17.17 -0.40
CA VAL A 196 -8.50 -18.30 -1.20
C VAL A 196 -8.75 -18.05 -2.69
N THR A 197 -9.98 -17.73 -3.07
CA THR A 197 -10.34 -17.46 -4.48
C THR A 197 -10.05 -16.02 -4.89
N LEU A 198 -9.89 -15.12 -3.91
CA LEU A 198 -9.76 -13.66 -4.09
C LEU A 198 -11.01 -13.01 -4.71
N GLU A 199 -12.13 -13.74 -4.77
CA GLU A 199 -13.39 -13.21 -5.27
C GLU A 199 -13.88 -12.05 -4.39
N PRO A 200 -14.25 -10.90 -4.98
CA PRO A 200 -14.92 -9.83 -4.27
C PRO A 200 -16.23 -10.32 -3.64
N ILE A 201 -16.42 -10.00 -2.36
CA ILE A 201 -17.60 -10.41 -1.60
C ILE A 201 -18.58 -9.24 -1.46
N GLU A 202 -18.12 -8.13 -0.90
CA GLU A 202 -18.92 -6.92 -0.66
C GLU A 202 -18.03 -5.69 -0.43
N ILE A 203 -18.57 -4.51 -0.77
CA ILE A 203 -18.02 -3.20 -0.40
C ILE A 203 -18.84 -2.61 0.76
N PHE A 204 -18.16 -2.14 1.78
CA PHE A 204 -18.76 -1.51 2.95
C PHE A 204 -17.87 -0.36 3.46
N THR A 205 -18.31 0.32 4.52
CA THR A 205 -17.55 1.43 5.13
C THR A 205 -17.46 1.29 6.64
N TYR A 206 -16.57 2.07 7.27
CA TYR A 206 -16.54 2.15 8.73
C TYR A 206 -17.81 2.76 9.34
N GLN A 207 -18.74 3.33 8.53
CA GLN A 207 -20.03 3.81 9.03
C GLN A 207 -20.84 2.68 9.69
N ALA A 208 -20.70 1.46 9.20
CA ALA A 208 -21.33 0.27 9.79
C ALA A 208 -20.91 0.05 11.25
N ALA A 209 -19.70 0.48 11.63
CA ALA A 209 -19.18 0.37 12.98
C ALA A 209 -19.57 1.56 13.88
N HIS A 210 -19.76 2.76 13.32
CA HIS A 210 -20.19 3.96 14.06
C HIS A 210 -20.77 5.06 13.14
N PRO A 211 -21.91 5.70 13.48
CA PRO A 211 -22.63 6.63 12.59
C PRO A 211 -21.88 7.92 12.25
N LEU A 212 -20.92 8.34 13.08
CA LEU A 212 -20.06 9.51 12.81
C LEU A 212 -18.98 9.25 11.74
N LEU A 213 -18.77 8.00 11.33
CA LEU A 213 -17.79 7.63 10.31
C LEU A 213 -18.47 7.63 8.93
N LYS A 214 -18.96 8.81 8.50
CA LYS A 214 -19.75 9.02 7.27
C LYS A 214 -19.08 8.41 6.02
N ASN A 215 -19.89 7.87 5.10
CA ASN A 215 -19.41 7.16 3.90
C ASN A 215 -18.43 7.96 3.03
N ASP A 216 -18.61 9.27 2.93
CA ASP A 216 -17.79 10.19 2.13
C ASP A 216 -16.53 10.70 2.84
N GLY A 217 -16.26 10.22 4.05
CA GLY A 217 -15.05 10.57 4.77
C GLY A 217 -13.79 9.92 4.22
N ARG A 218 -12.65 10.46 4.63
CA ARG A 218 -11.31 9.98 4.25
C ARG A 218 -10.68 9.24 5.43
N THR A 219 -9.97 8.16 5.17
CA THR A 219 -9.31 7.33 6.19
C THR A 219 -7.91 6.95 5.72
N ALA A 220 -7.03 6.46 6.59
CA ALA A 220 -5.78 5.86 6.12
C ALA A 220 -6.07 4.51 5.44
N ALA A 221 -5.34 4.21 4.37
CA ALA A 221 -5.27 2.84 3.85
C ALA A 221 -4.60 1.89 4.87
N HIS A 222 -3.65 2.40 5.66
CA HIS A 222 -2.92 1.66 6.70
C HIS A 222 -3.44 1.98 8.10
N PRO A 223 -4.36 1.16 8.64
CA PRO A 223 -4.76 1.29 10.03
C PRO A 223 -3.70 0.69 10.97
N VAL A 224 -3.72 1.13 12.22
CA VAL A 224 -2.90 0.57 13.30
C VAL A 224 -3.56 -0.67 13.86
N TYR A 225 -2.82 -1.77 13.93
CA TYR A 225 -3.22 -2.95 14.67
C TYR A 225 -2.91 -2.79 16.16
N GLY A 226 -3.63 -3.49 17.02
CA GLY A 226 -2.93 -4.01 18.18
C GLY A 226 -3.73 -4.97 19.02
N PRO A 227 -3.73 -4.83 20.36
CA PRO A 227 -4.01 -5.99 21.20
C PRO A 227 -5.36 -6.64 20.88
N ASN A 228 -5.36 -7.98 20.85
CA ASN A 228 -6.56 -8.80 20.61
C ASN A 228 -7.27 -8.51 19.28
N GLY A 229 -6.52 -8.11 18.24
CA GLY A 229 -7.06 -7.88 16.89
C GLY A 229 -7.80 -6.54 16.72
N ALA A 230 -7.70 -5.65 17.70
CA ALA A 230 -8.27 -4.31 17.59
C ALA A 230 -7.60 -3.52 16.44
N ILE A 231 -8.40 -2.75 15.73
CA ILE A 231 -7.96 -1.91 14.60
C ILE A 231 -8.24 -0.45 14.92
N TYR A 232 -7.31 0.44 14.61
CA TYR A 232 -7.43 1.87 14.87
C TYR A 232 -7.13 2.64 13.59
N ASN A 233 -7.92 3.67 13.32
CA ASN A 233 -7.74 4.53 12.16
C ASN A 233 -8.27 5.94 12.49
N TYR A 234 -8.13 6.87 11.56
CA TYR A 234 -8.79 8.17 11.59
C TYR A 234 -9.91 8.23 10.55
N HIS A 235 -10.86 9.13 10.77
CA HIS A 235 -11.86 9.54 9.80
C HIS A 235 -11.86 11.06 9.70
N LEU A 236 -11.53 11.58 8.52
CA LEU A 236 -11.60 12.99 8.20
C LEU A 236 -12.95 13.28 7.54
N ASP A 237 -13.74 14.11 8.22
CA ASP A 237 -15.05 14.57 7.78
C ASP A 237 -14.97 15.99 7.26
N MET A 238 -15.04 16.13 5.93
CA MET A 238 -14.96 17.41 5.24
C MET A 238 -16.31 18.14 5.18
N SER A 239 -17.41 17.52 5.63
CA SER A 239 -18.74 18.14 5.63
C SER A 239 -18.99 19.03 6.86
N GLU A 240 -18.10 18.97 7.85
CA GLU A 240 -18.12 19.82 9.04
C GLU A 240 -17.32 21.11 8.78
N ASP A 241 -17.67 22.20 9.50
CA ASP A 241 -16.97 23.49 9.42
C ASP A 241 -16.53 23.94 10.83
N PRO A 242 -15.22 23.89 11.17
CA PRO A 242 -14.12 23.41 10.34
C PRO A 242 -14.16 21.87 10.15
N PRO A 243 -13.45 21.31 9.15
CA PRO A 243 -13.29 19.87 8.99
C PRO A 243 -12.76 19.17 10.24
N VAL A 244 -13.19 17.93 10.47
CA VAL A 244 -12.95 17.21 11.73
C VAL A 244 -12.25 15.88 11.49
N TYR A 245 -11.17 15.64 12.22
CA TYR A 245 -10.57 14.31 12.35
C TYR A 245 -11.13 13.59 13.56
N ARG A 246 -11.66 12.38 13.36
CA ARG A 246 -12.10 11.47 14.42
C ARG A 246 -11.17 10.27 14.47
N ILE A 247 -10.38 10.18 15.52
CA ILE A 247 -9.54 9.00 15.78
C ILE A 247 -10.44 7.95 16.42
N PHE A 248 -10.48 6.75 15.86
CA PHE A 248 -11.36 5.69 16.33
C PHE A 248 -10.65 4.35 16.46
N GLY A 249 -11.23 3.46 17.26
CA GLY A 249 -10.80 2.07 17.39
C GLY A 249 -11.98 1.11 17.33
N ILE A 250 -11.83 0.01 16.59
CA ILE A 250 -12.77 -1.11 16.50
C ILE A 250 -12.23 -2.25 17.36
N GLN A 251 -13.04 -2.72 18.30
CA GLN A 251 -12.62 -3.70 19.31
C GLN A 251 -13.47 -4.97 19.29
N GLN A 252 -12.82 -6.10 19.56
CA GLN A 252 -13.48 -7.39 19.77
C GLN A 252 -14.30 -7.36 21.08
N PRO A 253 -15.39 -8.16 21.18
CA PRO A 253 -16.02 -8.95 20.12
C PRO A 253 -17.06 -8.17 19.31
N THR A 254 -17.26 -6.88 19.62
CA THR A 254 -18.48 -6.17 19.20
C THR A 254 -18.47 -5.71 17.75
N GLY A 255 -17.28 -5.50 17.15
CA GLY A 255 -17.14 -4.87 15.83
C GLY A 255 -17.57 -3.39 15.79
N LYS A 256 -17.95 -2.81 16.94
CA LYS A 256 -18.32 -1.39 17.04
C LYS A 256 -17.08 -0.53 17.19
N ALA A 257 -17.10 0.64 16.54
CA ALA A 257 -16.06 1.64 16.71
C ALA A 257 -16.35 2.53 17.94
N LYS A 258 -15.30 2.87 18.68
CA LYS A 258 -15.28 3.92 19.70
C LYS A 258 -14.48 5.10 19.15
N ILE A 259 -15.03 6.31 19.22
CA ILE A 259 -14.26 7.54 18.96
C ILE A 259 -13.37 7.79 20.18
N LEU A 260 -12.06 7.80 19.96
CA LEU A 260 -11.03 8.04 20.97
C LEU A 260 -10.72 9.52 21.10
N ALA A 261 -10.62 10.24 20.00
CA ALA A 261 -10.37 11.67 20.01
C ALA A 261 -11.04 12.36 18.81
N THR A 262 -11.37 13.63 19.00
CA THR A 262 -11.87 14.53 17.95
C THR A 262 -10.90 15.71 17.87
N ILE A 263 -10.28 15.90 16.71
CA ILE A 263 -9.33 16.98 16.45
C ILE A 263 -9.97 17.93 15.44
N THR A 264 -10.09 19.21 15.83
CA THR A 264 -10.80 20.25 15.07
C THR A 264 -9.92 21.45 14.73
N ASP A 265 -8.66 21.42 15.14
CA ASP A 265 -7.68 22.51 14.98
C ASP A 265 -6.53 22.13 14.03
N ALA A 266 -6.67 21.00 13.32
CA ALA A 266 -5.75 20.54 12.29
C ALA A 266 -6.29 20.97 10.91
N PRO A 267 -5.43 21.42 9.98
CA PRO A 267 -5.84 21.58 8.59
C PRO A 267 -6.21 20.19 8.00
N PRO A 268 -7.24 20.10 7.15
CA PRO A 268 -7.52 18.87 6.42
C PRO A 268 -6.38 18.58 5.45
N ALA A 269 -5.88 17.36 5.42
CA ALA A 269 -4.74 16.92 4.64
C ALA A 269 -4.92 15.48 4.16
N TYR A 270 -4.32 15.15 3.02
CA TYR A 270 -4.21 13.77 2.54
C TYR A 270 -3.19 12.98 3.38
N ILE A 271 -3.67 12.02 4.17
CA ILE A 271 -2.87 11.21 5.10
C ILE A 271 -3.08 9.73 4.74
N HIS A 272 -1.98 8.99 4.55
CA HIS A 272 -2.01 7.63 4.04
C HIS A 272 -1.92 6.55 5.14
N SER A 273 -1.33 6.91 6.28
CA SER A 273 -1.09 5.98 7.40
C SER A 273 -1.44 6.61 8.74
N LEU A 274 -1.92 5.79 9.68
CA LEU A 274 -1.96 6.13 11.11
C LEU A 274 -0.79 5.42 11.83
N PHE A 275 -0.27 6.04 12.88
CA PHE A 275 0.91 5.58 13.61
C PHE A 275 0.51 5.08 14.99
N GLY A 276 1.17 4.03 15.48
CA GLY A 276 0.75 3.37 16.71
C GLY A 276 1.87 2.77 17.52
N THR A 277 1.91 3.15 18.79
CA THR A 277 2.76 2.53 19.81
C THR A 277 1.94 1.56 20.67
N ARG A 278 2.54 1.07 21.76
CA ARG A 278 1.84 0.25 22.76
C ARG A 278 0.66 1.01 23.40
N GLU A 279 0.86 2.26 23.81
CA GLU A 279 -0.12 3.01 24.61
C GLU A 279 -0.73 4.22 23.88
N HIS A 280 -0.17 4.61 22.73
CA HIS A 280 -0.58 5.80 22.00
C HIS A 280 -0.86 5.54 20.52
N LEU A 281 -1.66 6.41 19.93
CA LEU A 281 -1.76 6.60 18.49
C LEU A 281 -1.21 7.98 18.16
N VAL A 282 -0.62 8.14 16.99
CA VAL A 282 -0.17 9.44 16.51
C VAL A 282 -0.78 9.73 15.15
N LEU A 283 -1.55 10.82 15.06
CA LEU A 283 -1.95 11.39 13.77
C LEU A 283 -0.90 12.41 13.37
N VAL A 284 -0.16 12.10 12.30
CA VAL A 284 0.81 13.02 11.70
C VAL A 284 0.13 13.74 10.54
N VAL A 285 -0.10 15.04 10.71
CA VAL A 285 -0.70 15.90 9.69
C VAL A 285 0.44 16.63 8.98
N TRP A 286 1.03 15.97 7.98
CA TRP A 286 2.06 16.55 7.11
C TRP A 286 1.45 17.49 6.07
N GLN A 287 2.28 18.16 5.28
CA GLN A 287 1.79 19.08 4.27
C GLN A 287 1.25 18.34 3.04
N SER A 288 -0.07 18.33 2.93
CA SER A 288 -0.82 17.83 1.78
C SER A 288 -2.25 18.38 1.88
N ASP A 289 -2.36 19.67 2.21
CA ASP A 289 -3.60 20.28 2.66
C ASP A 289 -4.67 20.25 1.56
N LEU A 290 -5.88 19.82 1.93
CA LEU A 290 -7.05 19.74 1.07
C LEU A 290 -7.80 21.08 1.16
N VAL A 291 -7.46 22.03 0.28
CA VAL A 291 -7.90 23.43 0.38
C VAL A 291 -9.19 23.75 -0.37
N LYS A 292 -9.67 22.83 -1.19
CA LYS A 292 -10.91 22.96 -1.95
C LYS A 292 -11.54 21.60 -2.21
N GLU A 293 -12.83 21.59 -2.48
CA GLU A 293 -13.50 20.42 -3.03
C GLU A 293 -13.12 20.26 -4.51
N GLY A 294 -12.31 19.26 -4.81
CA GLY A 294 -11.94 18.85 -6.17
C GLY A 294 -12.60 17.53 -6.56
N ARG A 295 -12.58 17.21 -7.86
CA ARG A 295 -13.11 15.92 -8.36
C ARG A 295 -12.16 14.76 -8.10
N THR A 296 -10.89 15.09 -7.88
CA THR A 296 -9.83 14.16 -7.52
C THR A 296 -9.09 14.63 -6.28
N VAL A 297 -8.35 13.73 -5.63
CA VAL A 297 -7.45 14.11 -4.52
C VAL A 297 -6.44 15.14 -5.02
N MET A 298 -5.80 14.90 -6.17
CA MET A 298 -4.80 15.80 -6.76
C MET A 298 -5.36 17.19 -7.07
N GLU A 299 -6.60 17.29 -7.56
CA GLU A 299 -7.24 18.58 -7.76
C GLU A 299 -7.48 19.31 -6.45
N SER A 300 -7.76 18.60 -5.35
CA SER A 300 -8.11 19.16 -4.04
C SER A 300 -6.91 19.71 -3.26
N LEU A 301 -5.68 19.28 -3.59
CA LEU A 301 -4.46 19.70 -2.91
C LEU A 301 -4.16 21.19 -3.12
N GLY A 302 -3.82 21.88 -2.03
CA GLY A 302 -3.29 23.24 -2.05
C GLY A 302 -1.81 23.28 -2.45
N PRO A 303 -1.28 24.46 -2.81
CA PRO A 303 0.13 24.62 -3.15
C PRO A 303 1.05 24.26 -1.98
N TRP A 304 2.26 23.79 -2.28
CA TRP A 304 3.29 23.58 -1.28
C TRP A 304 3.72 24.91 -0.66
N ASP A 305 3.76 24.96 0.66
CA ASP A 305 4.13 26.07 1.52
C ASP A 305 5.15 25.58 2.57
N PRO A 306 6.46 25.85 2.39
CA PRO A 306 7.50 25.33 3.28
C PRO A 306 7.40 25.82 4.73
N GLU A 307 6.59 26.86 5.01
CA GLU A 307 6.35 27.35 6.37
C GLU A 307 5.22 26.58 7.09
N ARG A 308 4.45 25.78 6.36
CA ARG A 308 3.42 24.89 6.91
C ARG A 308 4.10 23.66 7.52
N ARG A 309 4.52 23.79 8.79
CA ARG A 309 5.11 22.69 9.58
C ARG A 309 4.18 21.50 9.73
N THR A 310 4.74 20.29 9.82
CA THR A 310 3.99 19.06 10.09
C THR A 310 3.54 19.04 11.54
N LEU A 311 2.27 18.67 11.79
CA LEU A 311 1.72 18.56 13.15
C LEU A 311 1.65 17.10 13.59
N PHE A 312 1.94 16.84 14.86
CA PHE A 312 1.80 15.52 15.47
C PHE A 312 0.78 15.61 16.59
N TYR A 313 -0.30 14.85 16.50
CA TYR A 313 -1.29 14.72 17.56
C TYR A 313 -1.14 13.35 18.21
N VAL A 314 -0.84 13.33 19.51
CA VAL A 314 -0.72 12.09 20.28
C VAL A 314 -2.03 11.83 21.01
N ILE A 315 -2.58 10.63 20.81
CA ILE A 315 -3.86 10.19 21.36
C ILE A 315 -3.60 9.04 22.33
N ASP A 316 -4.15 9.13 23.54
CA ASP A 316 -4.14 8.01 24.48
C ASP A 316 -5.06 6.91 23.93
N ARG A 317 -4.46 5.77 23.57
CA ARG A 317 -5.15 4.64 22.96
C ARG A 317 -6.05 3.91 23.97
N VAL A 318 -5.71 3.97 25.25
CA VAL A 318 -6.34 3.23 26.34
C VAL A 318 -7.55 4.01 26.88
N HIS A 319 -7.33 5.25 27.28
CA HIS A 319 -8.35 6.09 27.91
C HIS A 319 -9.10 6.97 26.90
N GLY A 320 -8.48 7.25 25.74
CA GLY A 320 -8.98 8.23 24.78
C GLY A 320 -8.55 9.67 25.12
N GLY A 321 -8.69 10.54 24.14
CA GLY A 321 -8.33 11.95 24.21
C GLY A 321 -6.95 12.23 23.62
N ALA A 322 -6.82 13.41 22.99
CA ALA A 322 -5.51 13.92 22.59
C ALA A 322 -4.75 14.41 23.83
N VAL A 323 -3.55 13.87 24.06
CA VAL A 323 -2.74 14.08 25.26
C VAL A 323 -1.52 14.96 25.03
N SER A 324 -1.03 15.09 23.79
CA SER A 324 0.08 15.99 23.45
C SER A 324 0.00 16.41 21.99
N LYS A 325 0.58 17.57 21.68
CA LYS A 325 0.64 18.14 20.33
C LYS A 325 2.05 18.64 20.03
N TYR A 326 2.58 18.34 18.86
CA TYR A 326 3.90 18.79 18.43
C TYR A 326 3.85 19.38 17.02
N GLU A 327 4.89 20.12 16.64
CA GLU A 327 5.23 20.42 15.25
C GLU A 327 6.69 20.09 14.94
N SER A 328 6.96 19.74 13.68
CA SER A 328 8.33 19.66 13.17
C SER A 328 8.93 21.05 12.95
N GLU A 329 10.25 21.14 12.87
CA GLU A 329 10.94 22.37 12.50
C GLU A 329 10.74 22.74 11.02
N GLU A 330 10.70 21.73 10.15
CA GLU A 330 10.53 21.88 8.70
C GLU A 330 9.23 21.22 8.21
N ALA A 331 8.64 21.78 7.14
CA ALA A 331 7.56 21.13 6.40
C ALA A 331 8.09 19.89 5.66
N PHE A 332 7.31 18.81 5.65
CA PHE A 332 7.62 17.61 4.87
C PHE A 332 6.35 16.86 4.48
N PHE A 333 6.51 15.87 3.61
CA PHE A 333 5.48 14.91 3.22
C PHE A 333 5.98 13.48 3.48
N ALA A 334 5.07 12.56 3.79
CA ALA A 334 5.35 11.13 3.93
C ALA A 334 4.11 10.32 3.56
N PHE A 335 4.29 9.05 3.22
CA PHE A 335 3.19 8.09 3.02
C PHE A 335 3.10 7.10 4.18
N HIS A 336 4.22 6.41 4.44
CA HIS A 336 4.25 5.22 5.28
C HIS A 336 4.90 5.49 6.64
N GLU A 337 4.49 4.66 7.59
CA GLU A 337 5.23 4.39 8.81
C GLU A 337 6.28 3.31 8.54
N ILE A 338 7.49 3.49 9.07
CA ILE A 338 8.40 2.36 9.27
C ILE A 338 8.05 1.70 10.60
N ASN A 339 8.10 2.46 11.71
CA ASN A 339 7.61 2.05 13.02
C ASN A 339 7.46 3.26 13.94
N SER A 340 6.68 3.11 15.02
CA SER A 340 6.69 4.03 16.16
C SER A 340 6.72 3.27 17.48
N PHE A 341 7.38 3.83 18.49
CA PHE A 341 7.53 3.15 19.77
C PHE A 341 7.78 4.13 20.92
N GLU A 342 7.57 3.65 22.13
CA GLU A 342 7.84 4.38 23.37
C GLU A 342 9.10 3.87 24.04
N ASP A 343 9.83 4.75 24.72
CA ASP A 343 10.87 4.37 25.67
C ASP A 343 10.39 4.44 27.13
N GLU A 344 11.29 4.15 28.07
CA GLU A 344 10.99 4.14 29.51
C GLU A 344 10.70 5.54 30.09
N THR A 345 11.11 6.62 29.40
CA THR A 345 10.81 7.98 29.84
C THR A 345 9.43 8.46 29.35
N GLY A 346 8.78 7.69 28.48
CA GLY A 346 7.50 8.01 27.86
C GLY A 346 7.65 8.83 26.58
N ASP A 347 8.87 8.97 26.06
CA ASP A 347 9.08 9.62 24.77
C ASP A 347 8.61 8.71 23.66
N ILE A 348 8.05 9.30 22.61
CA ILE A 348 7.60 8.57 21.43
C ILE A 348 8.59 8.80 20.29
N TYR A 349 9.09 7.72 19.70
CA TYR A 349 9.91 7.75 18.49
C TYR A 349 9.07 7.35 17.28
N ILE A 350 9.29 8.02 16.16
CA ILE A 350 8.58 7.75 14.90
C ILE A 350 9.59 7.73 13.77
N ASP A 351 9.66 6.60 13.06
CA ASP A 351 10.51 6.42 11.89
C ASP A 351 9.69 6.50 10.63
N LEU A 352 10.07 7.43 9.73
CA LEU A 352 9.34 7.76 8.52
C LEU A 352 10.26 7.79 7.30
N PRO A 353 9.79 7.36 6.12
CA PRO A 353 10.37 7.75 4.84
C PRO A 353 9.91 9.18 4.51
N VAL A 354 10.77 10.16 4.78
CA VAL A 354 10.46 11.59 4.63
C VAL A 354 10.80 12.08 3.22
N MET A 355 9.80 12.64 2.55
CA MET A 355 9.91 13.37 1.29
C MET A 355 9.94 14.87 1.56
N LYS A 356 10.76 15.60 0.78
CA LYS A 356 10.89 17.05 0.90
C LYS A 356 9.58 17.78 0.58
N ASP A 357 8.82 17.25 -0.38
CA ASP A 357 7.52 17.75 -0.79
C ASP A 357 6.69 16.60 -1.37
N TYR A 358 5.44 16.88 -1.76
CA TYR A 358 4.56 15.88 -2.40
C TYR A 358 4.79 15.76 -3.93
N SER A 359 5.92 16.23 -4.49
CA SER A 359 6.12 16.24 -5.96
C SER A 359 6.06 14.85 -6.61
N PHE A 360 6.32 13.79 -5.85
CA PHE A 360 6.09 12.42 -6.28
C PHE A 360 4.64 12.18 -6.74
N LEU A 361 3.65 12.69 -6.00
CA LEU A 361 2.24 12.59 -6.38
C LEU A 361 1.95 13.27 -7.72
N THR A 362 2.63 14.36 -8.04
CA THR A 362 2.47 15.02 -9.34
C THR A 362 3.19 14.29 -10.48
N ALA A 363 4.22 13.50 -10.17
CA ALA A 363 5.05 12.82 -11.15
C ALA A 363 4.59 11.38 -11.45
N ALA A 364 3.89 10.72 -10.52
CA ALA A 364 3.39 9.34 -10.60
C ALA A 364 2.18 9.17 -11.54
N THR A 365 2.17 9.89 -12.66
CA THR A 365 1.17 9.73 -13.72
C THR A 365 1.50 8.54 -14.60
N VAL A 366 0.48 7.82 -15.08
CA VAL A 366 0.64 6.66 -15.97
C VAL A 366 1.41 7.02 -17.24
N PRO A 367 1.16 8.15 -17.93
CA PRO A 367 1.99 8.56 -19.07
C PRO A 367 3.46 8.76 -18.70
N SER A 368 3.75 9.36 -17.54
CA SER A 368 5.13 9.55 -17.08
C SER A 368 5.80 8.21 -16.77
N LEU A 369 5.15 7.33 -16.01
CA LEU A 369 5.68 6.03 -15.63
C LEU A 369 5.83 5.06 -16.81
N ARG A 370 5.03 5.23 -17.88
CA ARG A 370 5.19 4.48 -19.13
C ARG A 370 6.34 4.98 -20.01
N ALA A 371 6.74 6.25 -19.89
CA ALA A 371 7.70 6.89 -20.80
C ALA A 371 9.08 7.14 -20.17
N ASN A 372 9.16 7.34 -18.85
CA ASN A 372 10.30 8.00 -18.21
C ASN A 372 11.07 7.11 -17.22
N LEU A 373 10.85 5.79 -17.19
CA LEU A 373 11.68 4.91 -16.37
C LEU A 373 13.03 4.68 -17.03
N GLY A 374 14.09 5.20 -16.41
CA GLY A 374 15.44 5.07 -16.92
C GLY A 374 16.46 5.80 -16.05
N PRO A 375 17.76 5.48 -16.17
CA PRO A 375 18.79 6.12 -15.37
C PRO A 375 18.79 7.65 -15.50
N SER A 376 18.99 8.36 -14.38
CA SER A 376 19.18 9.81 -14.33
C SER A 376 20.41 10.20 -13.50
N ASP A 377 20.91 11.43 -13.70
CA ASP A 377 22.10 11.95 -13.00
C ASP A 377 21.84 12.28 -11.50
N GLY A 378 20.59 12.22 -11.06
CA GLY A 378 20.15 12.54 -9.70
C GLY A 378 18.72 12.05 -9.45
N PRO A 379 18.20 12.16 -8.21
CA PRO A 379 16.86 11.70 -7.86
C PRO A 379 15.80 12.27 -8.82
N ALA A 380 15.04 11.39 -9.45
CA ALA A 380 13.94 11.79 -10.31
C ALA A 380 12.68 12.02 -9.47
N LYS A 381 11.79 12.90 -9.93
CA LYS A 381 10.53 13.18 -9.21
C LYS A 381 9.63 11.95 -9.10
N HIS A 382 9.77 10.99 -10.02
CA HIS A 382 9.03 9.73 -10.01
C HIS A 382 9.78 8.62 -9.26
N ASP A 383 10.96 8.86 -8.71
CA ASP A 383 11.57 7.88 -7.80
C ASP A 383 10.75 7.81 -6.52
N LEU A 384 10.32 6.60 -6.17
CA LEU A 384 9.42 6.36 -5.04
C LEU A 384 10.11 6.51 -3.68
N PRO A 385 11.35 5.99 -3.46
CA PRO A 385 12.00 6.07 -2.16
C PRO A 385 12.22 7.46 -1.62
N ALA A 386 12.17 7.53 -0.29
CA ALA A 386 12.30 8.73 0.52
C ALA A 386 13.40 8.54 1.57
N THR A 387 13.61 9.56 2.40
CA THR A 387 14.74 9.58 3.34
C THR A 387 14.31 9.06 4.71
N LEU A 388 14.91 7.98 5.22
CA LEU A 388 14.60 7.52 6.57
C LEU A 388 15.00 8.60 7.60
N THR A 389 14.01 9.08 8.35
CA THR A 389 14.19 10.05 9.44
C THR A 389 13.50 9.55 10.71
N ARG A 390 14.22 9.59 11.84
CA ARG A 390 13.67 9.31 13.18
C ARG A 390 13.35 10.62 13.89
N TYR A 391 12.08 10.81 14.22
CA TYR A 391 11.62 11.87 15.11
C TYR A 391 11.48 11.34 16.54
N ARG A 392 11.67 12.23 17.52
CA ARG A 392 11.36 12.04 18.93
C ARG A 392 10.34 13.09 19.35
N LEU A 393 9.28 12.66 20.01
CA LEU A 393 8.27 13.49 20.65
C LEU A 393 8.50 13.38 22.18
N PRO A 394 9.18 14.36 22.80
CA PRO A 394 9.54 14.26 24.21
C PRO A 394 8.31 14.29 25.11
N PHE A 395 8.25 13.43 26.12
CA PHE A 395 7.15 13.38 27.08
C PHE A 395 6.98 14.72 27.82
N GLN A 396 5.78 15.31 27.74
CA GLN A 396 5.52 16.63 28.30
C GLN A 396 4.87 16.62 29.69
N GLY A 397 4.27 15.50 30.11
CA GLY A 397 3.53 15.42 31.38
C GLY A 397 2.53 16.57 31.53
N ASP A 398 2.57 17.28 32.65
CA ASP A 398 1.70 18.43 32.93
C ASP A 398 1.93 19.61 31.95
N ALA A 399 3.12 19.74 31.37
CA ALA A 399 3.45 20.80 30.42
C ALA A 399 2.75 20.64 29.07
N ALA A 400 2.13 19.47 28.80
CA ALA A 400 1.35 19.23 27.58
C ALA A 400 0.12 20.14 27.47
N ARG A 401 -0.32 20.74 28.59
CA ARG A 401 -1.52 21.55 28.67
C ARG A 401 -1.24 22.92 29.27
N GLY A 402 -1.90 23.94 28.71
CA GLY A 402 -1.90 25.29 29.27
C GLY A 402 -2.88 25.44 30.43
N ASP A 403 -2.94 26.65 31.00
CA ASP A 403 -3.83 26.97 32.13
C ASP A 403 -5.32 26.71 31.81
N ASP A 404 -5.73 26.87 30.55
CA ASP A 404 -7.08 26.62 30.05
C ASP A 404 -7.34 25.14 29.70
N ARG A 405 -6.36 24.26 29.97
CA ARG A 405 -6.32 22.82 29.66
C ARG A 405 -6.25 22.48 28.17
N SER A 406 -6.11 23.46 27.28
CA SER A 406 -5.84 23.21 25.86
C SER A 406 -4.45 22.61 25.68
N LEU A 407 -4.25 21.85 24.59
CA LEU A 407 -2.94 21.29 24.28
C LEU A 407 -1.99 22.41 23.83
N VAL A 408 -0.85 22.51 24.49
CA VAL A 408 0.25 23.36 24.05
C VAL A 408 1.00 22.62 22.95
N LYS A 409 1.47 23.37 21.95
CA LYS A 409 2.23 22.83 20.85
C LYS A 409 3.73 22.85 21.20
N HIS A 410 4.37 21.68 21.15
CA HIS A 410 5.80 21.49 21.41
C HIS A 410 6.57 21.18 20.12
N ILE A 411 7.90 21.03 20.19
CA ILE A 411 8.72 20.69 19.02
C ILE A 411 8.97 19.18 18.97
N ALA A 412 8.77 18.59 17.80
CA ALA A 412 9.23 17.25 17.46
C ALA A 412 10.71 17.32 17.07
N GLU A 413 11.56 16.57 17.77
CA GLU A 413 13.00 16.60 17.61
C GLU A 413 13.43 15.60 16.53
N VAL A 414 14.30 16.01 15.59
CA VAL A 414 14.95 15.06 14.68
C VAL A 414 16.11 14.40 15.40
N VAL A 415 16.05 13.08 15.58
CA VAL A 415 17.13 12.28 16.19
C VAL A 415 18.21 11.99 15.16
N PHE A 416 17.81 11.55 13.97
CA PHE A 416 18.70 11.38 12.82
C PHE A 416 17.91 11.34 11.51
N THR A 417 18.61 11.65 10.42
CA THR A 417 18.17 11.45 9.03
C THR A 417 19.30 10.74 8.30
N LEU A 418 19.02 9.62 7.64
CA LEU A 418 20.01 8.96 6.78
C LEU A 418 20.20 9.77 5.49
N PRO A 419 21.41 9.95 4.95
CA PRO A 419 21.56 10.56 3.63
C PRO A 419 20.83 9.74 2.55
N TYR A 420 20.09 10.40 1.66
CA TYR A 420 19.29 9.73 0.60
C TYR A 420 20.12 8.76 -0.25
N ALA A 421 21.34 9.16 -0.61
CA ALA A 421 22.26 8.33 -1.40
C ALA A 421 22.84 7.13 -0.64
N GLU A 422 22.79 7.15 0.69
CA GLU A 422 23.28 6.05 1.54
C GLU A 422 22.18 5.03 1.82
N GLY A 423 20.93 5.47 2.03
CA GLY A 423 19.85 4.57 2.42
C GLY A 423 18.45 5.15 2.26
N ASN A 424 18.07 5.50 1.03
CA ASN A 424 16.66 5.79 0.72
C ASN A 424 15.80 4.53 0.86
N ILE A 425 14.56 4.70 1.30
CA ILE A 425 13.63 3.62 1.56
C ILE A 425 12.20 4.05 1.23
N GLU A 426 11.38 3.14 0.71
CA GLU A 426 9.92 3.24 0.77
C GLU A 426 9.26 1.87 0.90
N LEU A 427 7.92 1.86 0.99
CA LEU A 427 7.10 0.67 1.24
C LEU A 427 7.74 -0.15 2.36
N PRO A 428 8.06 0.50 3.51
CA PRO A 428 8.86 -0.12 4.53
C PRO A 428 8.09 -1.23 5.24
N ARG A 429 8.82 -2.26 5.64
CA ARG A 429 8.33 -3.39 6.42
C ARG A 429 9.36 -3.75 7.48
N LEU A 430 8.88 -4.43 8.51
CA LEU A 430 9.70 -4.93 9.61
C LEU A 430 9.17 -6.28 10.08
N ASN A 431 9.84 -6.88 11.06
CA ASN A 431 9.30 -8.04 11.74
C ASN A 431 8.11 -7.61 12.62
N GLU A 432 6.88 -7.91 12.20
CA GLU A 432 5.62 -7.44 12.83
C GLU A 432 5.54 -7.69 14.36
N ARG A 433 6.34 -8.61 14.91
CA ARG A 433 6.48 -8.81 16.37
C ARG A 433 7.01 -7.57 17.10
N PHE A 434 7.66 -6.66 16.38
CA PHE A 434 8.26 -5.41 16.86
C PHE A 434 7.48 -4.17 16.41
N SER A 435 6.35 -4.33 15.72
CA SER A 435 5.45 -3.21 15.43
C SER A 435 4.97 -2.56 16.74
N GLY A 436 5.05 -1.23 16.82
CA GLY A 436 4.70 -0.47 18.03
C GLY A 436 5.74 -0.54 19.16
N ARG A 437 6.94 -1.10 18.89
CA ARG A 437 8.00 -1.40 19.88
C ARG A 437 9.38 -1.03 19.34
N ALA A 438 10.34 -0.82 20.25
CA ALA A 438 11.73 -0.62 19.87
C ALA A 438 12.23 -1.82 19.05
N TYR A 439 12.98 -1.54 17.98
CA TYR A 439 13.35 -2.49 16.93
C TYR A 439 14.68 -2.10 16.29
N HIS A 440 15.32 -3.04 15.59
CA HIS A 440 16.58 -2.83 14.90
C HIS A 440 16.42 -2.75 13.39
N TYR A 441 15.61 -3.58 12.75
CA TYR A 441 15.68 -3.81 11.31
C TYR A 441 14.45 -3.34 10.55
N ALA A 442 14.67 -2.42 9.61
CA ALA A 442 13.70 -2.04 8.59
C ALA A 442 14.11 -2.63 7.23
N TYR A 443 13.13 -3.02 6.44
CA TYR A 443 13.27 -3.45 5.05
C TYR A 443 12.40 -2.57 4.16
N GLY A 444 12.79 -2.32 2.92
CA GLY A 444 11.93 -1.56 2.00
C GLY A 444 12.45 -1.61 0.57
N ILE A 445 11.69 -1.01 -0.34
CA ILE A 445 12.18 -0.75 -1.69
C ILE A 445 13.24 0.33 -1.67
N HIS A 446 14.18 0.24 -2.60
CA HIS A 446 15.33 1.11 -2.70
C HIS A 446 15.57 1.53 -4.16
N VAL A 447 16.13 2.71 -4.32
CA VAL A 447 16.66 3.23 -5.57
C VAL A 447 18.18 3.35 -5.40
N GLU A 448 18.88 2.38 -5.97
CA GLU A 448 20.34 2.39 -6.12
C GLU A 448 20.72 3.21 -7.37
N THR A 449 19.98 3.05 -8.47
CA THR A 449 20.12 3.86 -9.69
C THR A 449 18.94 4.81 -9.85
N PHE A 450 19.17 6.11 -9.71
CA PHE A 450 18.13 7.14 -9.86
C PHE A 450 17.39 7.08 -11.20
N GLY A 451 16.12 7.49 -11.19
CA GLY A 451 15.23 7.55 -12.35
C GLY A 451 14.53 6.23 -12.69
N ARG A 452 14.82 5.16 -11.95
CA ARG A 452 14.24 3.83 -12.18
C ARG A 452 12.96 3.56 -11.38
N PHE A 453 12.43 4.53 -10.65
CA PHE A 453 11.26 4.36 -9.76
C PHE A 453 11.58 3.53 -8.50
N ALA A 454 12.03 2.29 -8.69
CA ALA A 454 12.66 1.39 -7.72
C ALA A 454 13.48 0.33 -8.47
N ASP A 455 14.61 -0.12 -7.93
CA ASP A 455 15.44 -1.13 -8.62
C ASP A 455 16.10 -2.16 -7.70
N SER A 456 15.93 -2.01 -6.39
CA SER A 456 16.58 -2.85 -5.38
C SER A 456 15.75 -2.89 -4.09
N LEU A 457 16.17 -3.72 -3.13
CA LEU A 457 15.62 -3.75 -1.78
C LEU A 457 16.72 -3.43 -0.77
N ILE A 458 16.37 -2.72 0.29
CA ILE A 458 17.29 -2.33 1.36
C ILE A 458 16.88 -2.96 2.68
N LYS A 459 17.88 -3.32 3.49
CA LYS A 459 17.78 -3.58 4.92
C LYS A 459 18.61 -2.54 5.66
N ILE A 460 18.04 -1.93 6.68
CA ILE A 460 18.67 -0.90 7.51
C ILE A 460 18.64 -1.35 8.98
N ASP A 461 19.81 -1.39 9.63
CA ASP A 461 19.90 -1.43 11.09
C ASP A 461 19.73 0.01 11.64
N THR A 462 18.60 0.30 12.28
CA THR A 462 18.25 1.63 12.75
C THR A 462 19.07 2.08 13.96
N HIS A 463 19.84 1.19 14.58
CA HIS A 463 20.76 1.53 15.67
C HIS A 463 22.13 1.87 15.11
N THR A 464 22.77 0.93 14.41
CA THR A 464 24.14 1.10 13.90
C THR A 464 24.22 1.90 12.60
N LYS A 465 23.10 2.02 11.89
CA LYS A 465 22.98 2.60 10.53
C LYS A 465 23.65 1.75 9.45
N ASP A 466 23.94 0.49 9.76
CA ASP A 466 24.46 -0.46 8.76
C ASP A 466 23.39 -0.82 7.75
N ILE A 467 23.81 -0.97 6.50
CA ILE A 467 22.94 -1.19 5.35
C ILE A 467 23.35 -2.45 4.60
N LYS A 468 22.35 -3.22 4.15
CA LYS A 468 22.53 -4.29 3.17
C LYS A 468 21.53 -4.12 2.06
N ILE A 469 21.97 -4.34 0.82
CA ILE A 469 21.14 -4.17 -0.37
C ILE A 469 21.04 -5.52 -1.06
N TRP A 470 19.82 -5.90 -1.43
CA TRP A 470 19.60 -6.91 -2.47
C TRP A 470 19.42 -6.17 -3.78
N SER A 471 20.38 -6.34 -4.69
CA SER A 471 20.31 -5.85 -6.06
C SER A 471 20.12 -7.04 -6.99
N PRO A 472 19.05 -7.06 -7.80
CA PRO A 472 18.82 -8.16 -8.73
C PRO A 472 19.94 -8.23 -9.78
N ALA A 473 20.27 -9.47 -10.20
CA ALA A 473 21.39 -9.72 -11.13
C ALA A 473 21.19 -9.11 -12.53
N THR A 474 19.93 -8.91 -12.93
CA THR A 474 19.54 -8.22 -14.17
C THR A 474 18.59 -7.08 -13.82
N LYS A 475 18.24 -6.25 -14.79
CA LYS A 475 17.32 -5.11 -14.60
C LYS A 475 15.94 -5.61 -14.14
N HIS A 476 15.61 -5.38 -12.87
CA HIS A 476 14.29 -5.67 -12.31
C HIS A 476 13.65 -4.44 -11.66
N LEU A 477 12.34 -4.50 -11.45
CA LEU A 477 11.60 -3.60 -10.56
C LEU A 477 10.94 -4.45 -9.46
N PRO A 478 11.44 -4.41 -8.20
CA PRO A 478 10.85 -5.14 -7.08
C PRO A 478 9.67 -4.40 -6.46
N CYS A 479 8.70 -5.16 -5.97
CA CYS A 479 7.61 -4.67 -5.12
C CYS A 479 8.02 -4.63 -3.64
N GLU A 480 7.13 -4.10 -2.79
CA GLU A 480 7.23 -4.13 -1.33
C GLU A 480 7.78 -5.47 -0.80
N PRO A 481 8.83 -5.45 0.05
CA PRO A 481 9.38 -6.63 0.70
C PRO A 481 8.56 -7.05 1.93
N ILE A 482 8.01 -8.26 1.96
CA ILE A 482 7.28 -8.80 3.12
C ILE A 482 8.20 -9.68 3.97
N PHE A 483 8.41 -9.30 5.23
CA PHE A 483 9.18 -10.12 6.17
C PHE A 483 8.35 -11.30 6.70
N VAL A 484 8.93 -12.50 6.71
CA VAL A 484 8.36 -13.71 7.29
C VAL A 484 9.36 -14.34 8.26
N PRO A 485 9.07 -14.38 9.57
CA PRO A 485 9.99 -14.95 10.57
C PRO A 485 10.15 -16.45 10.40
N THR A 486 11.36 -16.96 10.66
CA THR A 486 11.54 -18.41 10.86
C THR A 486 10.76 -18.88 12.10
N PRO A 487 9.98 -19.97 12.01
CA PRO A 487 9.18 -20.46 13.12
C PRO A 487 10.01 -20.69 14.39
N GLY A 488 9.57 -20.11 15.51
CA GLY A 488 10.23 -20.26 16.81
C GLY A 488 11.52 -19.43 17.00
N SER A 489 11.95 -18.66 15.99
CA SER A 489 13.13 -17.81 16.14
C SER A 489 12.89 -16.67 17.14
N THR A 490 13.92 -16.26 17.86
CA THR A 490 13.91 -15.11 18.77
C THR A 490 14.68 -13.91 18.22
N ARG A 491 15.45 -14.09 17.14
CA ARG A 491 16.16 -13.01 16.47
C ARG A 491 15.18 -12.19 15.63
N GLU A 492 15.41 -10.89 15.57
CA GLU A 492 14.53 -9.96 14.84
C GLU A 492 14.60 -10.16 13.33
N ASP A 493 15.78 -10.42 12.78
CA ASP A 493 16.05 -10.57 11.34
C ASP A 493 16.21 -12.02 10.85
N ASP A 494 15.85 -13.00 11.69
CA ASP A 494 15.90 -14.41 11.32
C ASP A 494 14.59 -14.85 10.67
N GLY A 495 14.65 -14.98 9.35
CA GLY A 495 13.50 -15.16 8.48
C GLY A 495 13.86 -14.91 7.03
N VAL A 496 12.84 -14.73 6.21
CA VAL A 496 12.99 -14.40 4.79
C VAL A 496 12.21 -13.14 4.45
N ILE A 497 12.65 -12.47 3.39
CA ILE A 497 11.90 -11.44 2.70
C ILE A 497 11.27 -12.06 1.44
N LEU A 498 9.99 -11.80 1.24
CA LEU A 498 9.25 -12.14 0.02
C LEU A 498 8.98 -10.86 -0.77
N THR A 499 9.36 -10.83 -2.04
CA THR A 499 9.00 -9.75 -2.97
C THR A 499 8.56 -10.33 -4.30
N VAL A 500 7.77 -9.59 -5.07
CA VAL A 500 7.56 -9.89 -6.49
C VAL A 500 8.39 -8.92 -7.30
N ALA A 501 9.25 -9.42 -8.18
CA ALA A 501 10.10 -8.60 -9.02
C ALA A 501 9.81 -8.86 -10.49
N MET A 502 9.64 -7.80 -11.28
CA MET A 502 9.53 -7.87 -12.74
C MET A 502 10.94 -7.91 -13.33
N ASP A 503 11.26 -8.96 -14.10
CA ASP A 503 12.54 -9.13 -14.78
C ASP A 503 12.43 -8.60 -16.22
N ALA A 504 13.13 -7.50 -16.53
CA ALA A 504 13.04 -6.85 -17.83
C ALA A 504 13.61 -7.71 -18.97
N GLU A 505 14.62 -8.53 -18.69
CA GLU A 505 15.26 -9.38 -19.71
C GLU A 505 14.38 -10.58 -20.05
N LYS A 506 13.76 -11.19 -19.02
CA LYS A 506 12.83 -12.31 -19.19
C LYS A 506 11.42 -11.87 -19.56
N ARG A 507 11.09 -10.59 -19.33
CA ARG A 507 9.77 -9.98 -19.57
C ARG A 507 8.65 -10.66 -18.77
N LEU A 508 8.98 -11.10 -17.55
CA LEU A 508 8.11 -11.86 -16.67
C LEU A 508 8.39 -11.50 -15.21
N SER A 509 7.40 -11.66 -14.35
CA SER A 509 7.58 -11.48 -12.90
C SER A 509 7.97 -12.79 -12.20
N SER A 510 8.51 -12.68 -11.00
CA SER A 510 8.83 -13.82 -10.14
C SER A 510 8.59 -13.46 -8.69
N LEU A 511 8.04 -14.40 -7.91
CA LEU A 511 8.15 -14.33 -6.46
C LEU A 511 9.59 -14.66 -6.08
N VAL A 512 10.28 -13.76 -5.40
CA VAL A 512 11.67 -13.91 -4.96
C VAL A 512 11.69 -14.09 -3.45
N VAL A 513 12.51 -15.03 -2.98
CA VAL A 513 12.74 -15.32 -1.56
C VAL A 513 14.19 -14.99 -1.23
N ILE A 514 14.37 -14.09 -0.27
CA ILE A 514 15.65 -13.50 0.12
C ILE A 514 15.88 -13.80 1.60
N ASP A 515 17.09 -14.18 1.98
CA ASP A 515 17.46 -14.31 3.39
C ASP A 515 17.45 -12.93 4.06
N ALA A 516 16.65 -12.74 5.10
CA ALA A 516 16.48 -11.44 5.73
C ALA A 516 17.71 -11.00 6.55
N THR A 517 18.61 -11.92 6.92
CA THR A 517 19.86 -11.60 7.60
C THR A 517 20.93 -11.12 6.61
N THR A 518 21.13 -11.85 5.51
CA THR A 518 22.23 -11.62 4.55
C THR A 518 21.85 -10.73 3.38
N MET A 519 20.54 -10.60 3.06
CA MET A 519 20.01 -10.02 1.82
C MET A 519 20.42 -10.79 0.56
N GLU A 520 20.80 -12.07 0.69
CA GLU A 520 21.11 -12.95 -0.43
C GLU A 520 19.84 -13.68 -0.91
N GLU A 521 19.70 -13.82 -2.23
CA GLU A 521 18.59 -14.57 -2.81
C GLU A 521 18.74 -16.09 -2.56
N LEU A 522 17.69 -16.69 -2.00
CA LEU A 522 17.63 -18.13 -1.75
C LEU A 522 17.04 -18.88 -2.95
N GLY A 523 16.03 -18.30 -3.59
CA GLY A 523 15.36 -18.85 -4.75
C GLY A 523 14.18 -18.00 -5.18
N ARG A 524 13.54 -18.40 -6.28
CA ARG A 524 12.39 -17.72 -6.86
C ARG A 524 11.41 -18.68 -7.53
N ALA A 525 10.16 -18.26 -7.64
CA ALA A 525 9.11 -18.94 -8.38
C ALA A 525 8.70 -18.10 -9.59
N ARG A 526 8.95 -18.63 -10.81
CA ARG A 526 8.72 -17.93 -12.08
C ARG A 526 7.24 -17.86 -12.42
N MET A 527 6.73 -16.65 -12.67
CA MET A 527 5.36 -16.43 -13.11
C MET A 527 5.28 -16.45 -14.64
N PRO A 528 4.16 -16.90 -15.23
CA PRO A 528 3.97 -16.86 -16.68
C PRO A 528 3.45 -15.50 -17.18
N ILE A 529 3.47 -14.47 -16.33
CA ILE A 529 2.97 -13.12 -16.62
C ILE A 529 3.89 -12.07 -16.01
N VAL A 530 3.76 -10.83 -16.48
CA VAL A 530 4.13 -9.63 -15.71
C VAL A 530 3.02 -9.36 -14.71
N MET A 531 3.38 -9.13 -13.44
CA MET A 531 2.47 -8.60 -12.43
C MET A 531 2.45 -7.08 -12.51
N GLY A 532 1.28 -6.46 -12.33
CA GLY A 532 1.18 -5.01 -12.22
C GLY A 532 2.03 -4.48 -11.05
N TYR A 533 2.52 -3.25 -11.18
CA TYR A 533 3.25 -2.59 -10.08
C TYR A 533 2.27 -2.11 -9.03
N GLY A 534 2.21 -2.87 -7.94
CA GLY A 534 1.25 -2.71 -6.86
C GLY A 534 1.84 -2.21 -5.56
N PHE A 535 0.97 -1.91 -4.62
CA PHE A 535 1.30 -1.22 -3.38
C PHE A 535 1.67 -2.22 -2.29
N HIS A 536 0.67 -2.80 -1.63
CA HIS A 536 0.88 -3.53 -0.37
C HIS A 536 0.47 -4.99 -0.43
N GLY A 537 0.96 -5.74 0.56
CA GLY A 537 0.71 -7.15 0.73
C GLY A 537 0.60 -7.59 2.18
N ALA A 538 0.07 -8.79 2.35
CA ALA A 538 -0.06 -9.47 3.63
C ALA A 538 0.48 -10.89 3.54
N TRP A 539 1.06 -11.38 4.63
CA TRP A 539 1.44 -12.79 4.78
C TRP A 539 0.55 -13.46 5.81
N GLY A 540 -0.06 -14.58 5.41
CA GLY A 540 -0.83 -15.44 6.30
C GLY A 540 -0.15 -16.81 6.42
N SER A 541 0.30 -17.17 7.62
CA SER A 541 0.87 -18.52 7.86
C SER A 541 -0.25 -19.56 7.91
N SER A 542 0.03 -20.79 7.50
CA SER A 542 -0.93 -21.92 7.49
C SER A 542 -0.56 -23.05 8.44
#